data_AF-A0AAV2QVC9-F1
#
_entry.id   AF-A0AAV2QVC9-F1
#
_cell.length_a   1.000
_cell.length_b   1.000
_cell.length_c   1.000
_cell.angle_alpha   90.00
_cell.angle_beta   90.00
_cell.angle_gamma   90.00
#
_symmetry.space_group_name_H-M   'P 1'
#
loop_
_entity.id
_entity.type
_entity.pdbx_description
1 polymer ?
#
loop_
_entity_poly.entity_id
_entity_poly.type
_entity_poly.pdbx_seq_one_letter_code
_entity_poly.pdbx_strand_id
1 'polypeptide(L)'
;LDVSRLGVMISKPSRQDISFWKKSGGEILLSLQENCEFNNNTLANLTAVYTTIMLILSEIRTDETLVDVLRVLLHVQGVAIDGPLDKNHRIQLHGMVAALMMVIAQHIPALKEHVAKVVKKRSDAAPHLLPELQRHYAPNLSPDSLPDDFLFDNQIVIDVLTNS
;
A
#
# COMPACT_ATOMS: atom_id res chain seq x y z
N LEU A 1 9.73 -11.90 13.08
CA LEU A 1 11.02 -12.10 12.40
C LEU A 1 11.88 -10.89 12.67
N ASP A 2 13.03 -11.08 13.33
CA ASP A 2 13.98 -10.01 13.63
C ASP A 2 14.79 -9.70 12.37
N VAL A 3 14.35 -8.69 11.61
CA VAL A 3 14.92 -8.26 10.31
C VAL A 3 16.40 -7.87 10.45
N SER A 4 16.83 -7.48 11.66
CA SER A 4 18.21 -7.16 12.03
C SER A 4 19.19 -8.31 11.78
N ARG A 5 18.71 -9.56 11.77
CA ARG A 5 19.54 -10.77 11.61
C ARG A 5 19.86 -11.11 10.15
N LEU A 6 19.25 -10.41 9.18
CA LEU A 6 19.43 -10.69 7.75
C LEU A 6 20.68 -10.04 7.14
N GLY A 7 21.47 -9.27 7.92
CA GLY A 7 22.68 -8.62 7.41
C GLY A 7 22.43 -7.56 6.32
N VAL A 8 21.17 -7.30 5.98
CA VAL A 8 20.76 -6.19 5.12
C VAL A 8 20.94 -4.92 5.94
N MET A 9 22.14 -4.34 5.86
CA MET A 9 22.34 -2.98 6.34
C MET A 9 21.35 -2.12 5.59
N ILE A 10 20.40 -1.54 6.32
CA ILE A 10 19.60 -0.51 5.71
C ILE A 10 20.50 0.72 5.56
N SER A 11 21.16 0.81 4.42
CA SER A 11 21.86 2.01 4.01
C SER A 11 20.85 3.13 3.78
N LYS A 12 21.18 4.33 4.25
CA LYS A 12 20.45 5.53 3.84
C LYS A 12 20.52 5.65 2.30
N PRO A 13 19.47 6.17 1.65
CA PRO A 13 19.49 6.42 0.21
C PRO A 13 20.67 7.33 -0.17
N SER A 14 21.20 7.16 -1.37
CA SER A 14 22.32 7.98 -1.84
C SER A 14 21.86 9.43 -2.06
N ARG A 15 22.81 10.37 -2.13
CA ARG A 15 22.50 11.76 -2.50
C ARG A 15 21.89 11.85 -3.90
N GLN A 16 22.32 10.98 -4.82
CA GLN A 16 21.74 10.90 -6.15
C GLN A 16 20.28 10.46 -6.10
N ASP A 17 19.95 9.42 -5.32
CA ASP A 17 18.58 8.90 -5.20
C ASP A 17 17.64 9.93 -4.57
N ILE A 18 18.11 10.62 -3.52
CA ILE A 18 17.34 11.70 -2.88
C ILE A 18 17.09 12.85 -3.88
N SER A 19 18.10 13.24 -4.66
CA SER A 19 17.97 14.30 -5.67
C SER A 19 17.01 13.90 -6.80
N PHE A 20 17.10 12.65 -7.26
CA PHE A 20 16.16 12.08 -8.22
C PHE A 20 14.73 12.10 -7.68
N TRP A 21 14.52 11.63 -6.44
CA TRP A 21 13.19 11.60 -5.82
C TRP A 21 12.58 12.99 -5.69
N LYS A 22 13.37 13.98 -5.24
CA LYS A 22 12.90 15.38 -5.15
C LYS A 22 12.47 15.96 -6.49
N LYS A 23 13.07 15.50 -7.59
CA LYS A 23 12.76 16.00 -8.93
C LYS A 23 11.58 15.28 -9.58
N SER A 24 11.48 13.95 -9.39
CA SER A 24 10.58 13.10 -10.18
C SER A 24 9.60 12.28 -9.35
N GLY A 25 9.78 12.20 -8.03
CA GLY A 25 9.00 11.34 -7.14
C GLY A 25 7.50 11.65 -7.18
N GLY A 26 7.13 12.94 -7.19
CA GLY A 26 5.73 13.36 -7.29
C GLY A 26 5.04 12.85 -8.57
N GLU A 27 5.67 13.03 -9.74
CA GLU A 27 5.12 12.56 -11.02
C GLU A 27 5.07 11.02 -11.10
N ILE A 28 6.08 10.34 -10.55
CA ILE A 28 6.13 8.88 -10.48
C ILE A 28 4.97 8.35 -9.63
N LEU A 29 4.79 8.89 -8.43
CA LEU A 29 3.72 8.47 -7.52
C LEU A 29 2.34 8.77 -8.08
N LEU A 30 2.15 9.94 -8.70
CA LEU A 30 0.90 10.28 -9.38
C LEU A 30 0.61 9.28 -10.50
N SER A 31 1.60 8.95 -11.34
CA SER A 31 1.43 7.98 -12.43
C SER A 31 1.08 6.58 -11.91
N LEU A 32 1.70 6.14 -10.81
CA LEU A 32 1.40 4.85 -10.16
C LEU A 32 0.00 4.82 -9.57
N GLN A 33 -0.43 5.94 -8.97
CA GLN A 33 -1.76 6.12 -8.41
C GLN A 33 -2.83 6.08 -9.50
N GLU A 34 -2.69 6.91 -10.54
CA GLU A 34 -3.60 6.97 -11.68
C GLU A 34 -3.67 5.62 -12.41
N ASN A 35 -2.55 4.89 -12.49
CA ASN A 35 -2.55 3.56 -13.08
C ASN A 35 -3.55 2.63 -12.38
N CYS A 36 -3.70 2.70 -11.06
CA CYS A 36 -4.63 1.86 -10.29
C CYS A 36 -6.11 2.13 -10.62
N GLU A 37 -6.44 3.25 -11.26
CA GLU A 37 -7.80 3.63 -11.60
C GLU A 37 -8.27 3.04 -12.94
N PHE A 38 -7.35 2.46 -13.73
CA PHE A 38 -7.70 1.97 -15.06
C PHE A 38 -8.40 0.60 -15.04
N ASN A 39 -9.59 0.55 -15.63
CA ASN A 39 -10.43 -0.65 -15.73
C ASN A 39 -9.83 -1.81 -16.54
N ASN A 40 -8.82 -1.54 -17.36
CA ASN A 40 -8.15 -2.55 -18.17
C ASN A 40 -6.87 -3.10 -17.53
N ASN A 41 -6.58 -2.75 -16.27
CA ASN A 41 -5.45 -3.31 -15.56
C ASN A 41 -5.56 -4.82 -15.42
N THR A 42 -4.45 -5.48 -15.71
CA THR A 42 -4.25 -6.89 -15.42
C THR A 42 -3.52 -7.06 -14.10
N LEU A 43 -3.51 -8.29 -13.57
CA LEU A 43 -2.67 -8.62 -12.41
C LEU A 43 -1.19 -8.24 -12.64
N ALA A 44 -0.69 -8.32 -13.88
CA ALA A 44 0.68 -7.94 -14.19
C ALA A 44 0.93 -6.43 -14.01
N ASN A 45 -0.05 -5.59 -14.36
CA ASN A 45 0.03 -4.14 -14.14
C ASN A 45 0.10 -3.83 -12.63
N LEU A 46 -0.80 -4.42 -11.84
CA LEU A 46 -0.79 -4.23 -10.39
C LEU A 46 0.47 -4.78 -9.73
N THR A 47 0.99 -5.91 -10.22
CA THR A 47 2.26 -6.46 -9.74
C THR A 47 3.43 -5.51 -10.04
N ALA A 48 3.42 -4.86 -11.21
CA ALA A 48 4.41 -3.84 -11.56
C ALA A 48 4.30 -2.60 -10.65
N VAL A 49 3.09 -2.13 -10.36
CA VAL A 49 2.85 -1.02 -9.40
C VAL A 49 3.37 -1.41 -8.01
N TYR A 50 2.93 -2.56 -7.48
CA TYR A 50 3.39 -3.08 -6.19
C TYR A 50 4.92 -3.17 -6.13
N THR A 51 5.54 -3.76 -7.14
CA THR A 51 6.99 -3.94 -7.21
C THR A 51 7.71 -2.60 -7.23
N THR A 52 7.20 -1.63 -8.00
CA THR A 52 7.79 -0.29 -8.09
C THR A 52 7.70 0.45 -6.76
N ILE A 53 6.55 0.39 -6.08
CA ILE A 53 6.41 1.00 -4.75
C ILE A 53 7.32 0.29 -3.73
N MET A 54 7.44 -1.04 -3.79
CA MET A 54 8.37 -1.77 -2.92
C MET A 54 9.82 -1.36 -3.16
N LEU A 55 10.24 -1.18 -4.42
CA LEU A 55 11.57 -0.67 -4.75
C LEU A 55 11.79 0.72 -4.17
N ILE A 56 10.83 1.64 -4.36
CA ILE A 56 10.87 2.99 -3.78
C ILE A 56 11.03 2.92 -2.24
N LEU A 57 10.23 2.11 -1.56
CA LEU A 57 10.28 1.92 -0.10
C LEU A 57 11.60 1.29 0.39
N SER A 58 12.30 0.54 -0.47
CA SER A 58 13.55 -0.14 -0.12
C SER A 58 14.81 0.66 -0.48
N GLU A 59 14.79 1.39 -1.60
CA GLU A 59 15.96 2.06 -2.18
C GLU A 59 15.98 3.56 -1.85
N ILE A 60 14.81 4.20 -1.81
CA ILE A 60 14.67 5.66 -1.63
C ILE A 60 13.97 5.95 -0.30
N ARG A 61 14.34 5.22 0.75
CA ARG A 61 13.61 5.33 2.02
C ARG A 61 14.02 6.58 2.80
N THR A 62 13.17 7.60 2.73
CA THR A 62 13.19 8.79 3.59
C THR A 62 11.83 8.95 4.28
N ASP A 63 11.76 9.74 5.35
CA ASP A 63 10.47 10.01 6.01
C ASP A 63 9.48 10.65 5.03
N GLU A 64 9.94 11.60 4.21
CA GLU A 64 9.18 12.22 3.12
C GLU A 64 8.61 11.18 2.15
N THR A 65 9.44 10.24 1.69
CA THR A 65 9.01 9.15 0.80
C THR A 65 7.97 8.24 1.45
N LEU A 66 8.11 7.93 2.74
CA LEU A 66 7.12 7.12 3.47
C LEU A 66 5.77 7.84 3.54
N VAL A 67 5.78 9.15 3.81
CA VAL A 67 4.57 9.99 3.83
C VAL A 67 3.89 10.02 2.46
N ASP A 68 4.64 10.25 1.39
CA ASP A 68 4.07 10.34 0.05
C ASP A 68 3.50 9.00 -0.42
N VAL A 69 4.19 7.89 -0.16
CA VAL A 69 3.65 6.56 -0.45
C VAL A 69 2.40 6.28 0.38
N LEU A 70 2.37 6.66 1.66
CA LEU A 70 1.21 6.46 2.52
C LEU A 70 -0.04 7.18 1.97
N ARG A 71 0.11 8.39 1.43
CA ARG A 71 -0.98 9.11 0.75
C ARG A 71 -1.48 8.37 -0.49
N VAL A 72 -0.57 7.85 -1.32
CA VAL A 72 -0.93 7.02 -2.48
C VAL A 72 -1.72 5.78 -2.05
N LEU A 73 -1.32 5.10 -0.98
CA LEU A 73 -2.03 3.91 -0.49
C LEU A 73 -3.45 4.22 -0.01
N LEU A 74 -3.66 5.35 0.65
CA LEU A 74 -4.99 5.79 1.05
C LEU A 74 -5.87 6.14 -0.16
N HIS A 75 -5.30 6.81 -1.16
CA HIS A 75 -6.01 7.07 -2.42
C HIS A 75 -6.42 5.77 -3.10
N VAL A 76 -5.48 4.83 -3.26
CA VAL A 76 -5.75 3.53 -3.89
C VAL A 76 -6.80 2.73 -3.09
N GLN A 77 -6.81 2.82 -1.76
CA GLN A 77 -7.90 2.26 -0.96
C GLN A 77 -9.24 2.91 -1.28
N GLY A 78 -9.30 4.24 -1.42
CA GLY A 78 -10.51 4.96 -1.84
C GLY A 78 -11.01 4.49 -3.21
N VAL A 79 -10.11 4.34 -4.18
CA VAL A 79 -10.43 3.79 -5.51
C VAL A 79 -10.96 2.35 -5.41
N ALA A 80 -10.41 1.53 -4.51
CA ALA A 80 -10.92 0.17 -4.28
C ALA A 80 -12.33 0.16 -3.67
N ILE A 81 -12.69 1.17 -2.87
CA ILE A 81 -14.01 1.27 -2.23
C ILE A 81 -15.05 1.81 -3.21
N ASP A 82 -14.80 2.98 -3.80
CA ASP A 82 -15.81 3.77 -4.52
C ASP A 82 -15.55 3.86 -6.03
N GLY A 83 -14.40 3.38 -6.51
CA GLY A 83 -14.02 3.48 -7.91
C GLY A 83 -14.88 2.63 -8.84
N PRO A 84 -15.04 3.02 -10.12
CA PRO A 84 -15.84 2.31 -11.11
C PRO A 84 -15.12 1.08 -11.68
N LEU A 85 -14.51 0.28 -10.81
CA LEU A 85 -13.67 -0.88 -11.12
C LEU A 85 -14.44 -2.20 -10.98
N ASP A 86 -14.01 -3.23 -11.70
CA ASP A 86 -14.57 -4.57 -11.50
C ASP A 86 -14.18 -5.16 -10.13
N LYS A 87 -14.94 -6.17 -9.73
CA LYS A 87 -14.81 -6.84 -8.44
C LYS A 87 -13.41 -7.40 -8.17
N ASN A 88 -12.81 -8.07 -9.15
CA ASN A 88 -11.49 -8.68 -8.96
C ASN A 88 -10.43 -7.60 -8.80
N HIS A 89 -10.51 -6.53 -9.60
CA HIS A 89 -9.59 -5.41 -9.50
C HIS A 89 -9.67 -4.75 -8.12
N ARG A 90 -10.87 -4.48 -7.60
CA ARG A 90 -11.05 -3.91 -6.25
C ARG A 90 -10.45 -4.79 -5.14
N ILE A 91 -10.67 -6.11 -5.22
CA ILE A 91 -10.05 -7.07 -4.29
C ILE A 91 -8.51 -7.01 -4.39
N GLN A 92 -7.97 -6.96 -5.61
CA GLN A 92 -6.52 -6.87 -5.83
C GLN A 92 -5.93 -5.59 -5.24
N LEU A 93 -6.60 -4.45 -5.39
CA LEU A 93 -6.16 -3.18 -4.80
C LEU A 93 -6.14 -3.26 -3.27
N HIS A 94 -7.17 -3.82 -2.63
CA HIS A 94 -7.18 -4.01 -1.18
C HIS A 94 -6.01 -4.89 -0.69
N GLY A 95 -5.72 -5.99 -1.40
CA GLY A 95 -4.59 -6.86 -1.09
C GLY A 95 -3.25 -6.15 -1.26
N MET A 96 -3.08 -5.37 -2.33
CA MET A 96 -1.86 -4.61 -2.61
C MET A 96 -1.62 -3.54 -1.54
N VAL A 97 -2.66 -2.77 -1.19
CA VAL A 97 -2.61 -1.77 -0.12
C VAL A 97 -2.24 -2.44 1.21
N ALA A 98 -2.84 -3.58 1.54
CA ALA A 98 -2.50 -4.30 2.77
C ALA A 98 -1.03 -4.74 2.81
N ALA A 99 -0.49 -5.26 1.70
CA ALA A 99 0.92 -5.64 1.59
C ALA A 99 1.84 -4.45 1.89
N LEU A 100 1.60 -3.32 1.23
CA LEU A 100 2.44 -2.12 1.33
C LEU A 100 2.29 -1.44 2.70
N MET A 101 1.09 -1.41 3.27
CA MET A 101 0.84 -0.90 4.63
C MET A 101 1.59 -1.72 5.69
N MET A 102 1.67 -3.04 5.55
CA MET A 102 2.46 -3.89 6.45
C MET A 102 3.96 -3.56 6.42
N VAL A 103 4.48 -3.18 5.25
CA VAL A 103 5.87 -2.75 5.07
C VAL A 103 6.10 -1.38 5.69
N ILE A 104 5.24 -0.40 5.40
CA ILE A 104 5.33 0.95 6.00
C ILE A 104 5.26 0.87 7.53
N ALA A 105 4.40 0.03 8.09
CA ALA A 105 4.30 -0.17 9.53
C ALA A 105 5.61 -0.63 10.19
N GLN A 106 6.51 -1.30 9.45
CA GLN A 106 7.84 -1.64 10.01
C GLN A 106 8.71 -0.40 10.24
N HIS A 107 8.49 0.65 9.46
CA HIS A 107 9.25 1.89 9.49
C HIS A 107 8.56 3.00 10.29
N ILE A 108 7.24 2.95 10.46
CA ILE A 108 6.46 3.91 11.23
C ILE A 108 5.81 3.19 12.42
N PRO A 109 6.46 3.18 13.61
CA PRO A 109 5.97 2.48 14.80
C PRO A 109 4.53 2.86 15.19
N ALA A 110 4.15 4.12 15.02
CA ALA A 110 2.82 4.62 15.33
C ALA A 110 1.69 3.95 14.51
N LEU A 111 2.00 3.39 13.34
CA LEU A 111 1.02 2.67 12.51
C LEU A 111 0.94 1.17 12.81
N LYS A 112 1.89 0.59 13.57
CA LYS A 112 1.99 -0.87 13.76
C LYS A 112 0.72 -1.48 14.32
N GLU A 113 0.17 -0.88 15.38
CA GLU A 113 -1.02 -1.41 16.04
C GLU A 113 -2.25 -1.33 15.13
N HIS A 114 -2.43 -0.19 14.45
CA HIS A 114 -3.54 0.02 13.51
C HIS A 114 -3.50 -0.99 12.37
N VAL A 115 -2.35 -1.10 11.69
CA VAL A 115 -2.17 -2.04 10.57
C VAL A 115 -2.39 -3.48 11.02
N ALA A 116 -1.86 -3.87 12.17
CA ALA A 116 -2.04 -5.21 12.71
C ALA A 116 -3.51 -5.54 13.00
N LYS A 117 -4.28 -4.58 13.53
CA LYS A 117 -5.72 -4.75 13.79
C LYS A 117 -6.51 -4.96 12.50
N VAL A 118 -6.28 -4.12 11.49
CA VAL A 118 -6.95 -4.24 10.17
C VAL A 118 -6.61 -5.57 9.51
N VAL A 119 -5.33 -5.95 9.48
CA VAL A 119 -4.87 -7.22 8.90
C VAL A 119 -5.49 -8.41 9.64
N LYS A 120 -5.56 -8.36 10.97
CA LYS A 120 -6.17 -9.43 11.77
C LYS A 120 -7.66 -9.61 11.44
N LYS A 121 -8.42 -8.51 11.38
CA LYS A 121 -9.85 -8.55 11.03
C LYS A 121 -10.09 -9.11 9.63
N ARG A 122 -9.32 -8.65 8.64
CA ARG A 122 -9.36 -9.21 7.28
C ARG A 122 -8.98 -10.68 7.27
N SER A 123 -7.95 -11.10 8.02
CA SER A 123 -7.56 -12.51 8.07
C SER A 123 -8.66 -13.41 8.61
N ASP A 124 -9.44 -12.93 9.57
CA ASP A 124 -10.48 -13.73 10.23
C ASP A 124 -11.78 -13.80 9.41
N ALA A 125 -12.11 -12.76 8.63
CA ALA A 125 -13.42 -12.64 7.99
C ALA A 125 -13.41 -12.30 6.49
N ALA A 126 -12.31 -11.79 5.95
CA ALA A 126 -12.18 -11.40 4.55
C ALA A 126 -10.75 -11.63 4.00
N PRO A 127 -10.23 -12.88 4.06
CA PRO A 127 -8.83 -13.15 3.73
C PRO A 127 -8.48 -12.86 2.27
N HIS A 128 -9.47 -12.80 1.37
CA HIS A 128 -9.28 -12.39 -0.02
C HIS A 128 -8.84 -10.94 -0.20
N LEU A 129 -9.01 -10.09 0.82
CA LEU A 129 -8.56 -8.68 0.82
C LEU A 129 -7.12 -8.52 1.34
N LEU A 130 -6.41 -9.64 1.52
CA LEU A 130 -5.00 -9.71 1.90
C LEU A 130 -4.20 -10.39 0.78
N PRO A 131 -2.87 -10.22 0.75
CA PRO A 131 -2.00 -10.98 -0.14
C PRO A 131 -2.13 -12.51 0.06
N GLU A 132 -1.86 -13.34 -0.95
CA GLU A 132 -1.35 -13.03 -2.30
C GLU A 132 -2.45 -12.63 -3.30
N LEU A 133 -2.09 -11.78 -4.27
CA LEU A 133 -2.99 -11.32 -5.32
C LEU A 133 -3.28 -12.44 -6.34
N GLN A 134 -4.55 -12.63 -6.66
CA GLN A 134 -5.00 -13.64 -7.63
C GLN A 134 -5.61 -12.99 -8.87
N ARG A 135 -5.49 -13.64 -10.04
CA ARG A 135 -6.14 -13.17 -11.27
C ARG A 135 -7.66 -13.23 -11.20
N HIS A 136 -8.17 -14.27 -10.53
CA HIS A 136 -9.60 -14.53 -10.40
C HIS A 136 -9.91 -14.87 -8.95
N TYR A 137 -10.99 -14.30 -8.43
CA TYR A 137 -11.52 -14.61 -7.12
C TYR A 137 -12.86 -15.31 -7.25
N ALA A 138 -13.25 -16.08 -6.22
CA ALA A 138 -14.52 -16.78 -6.22
C ALA A 138 -15.71 -15.79 -6.40
N PRO A 139 -16.75 -16.16 -7.17
CA PRO A 139 -17.85 -15.24 -7.51
C PRO A 139 -18.58 -14.66 -6.29
N ASN A 140 -18.64 -15.40 -5.19
CA ASN A 140 -19.31 -15.03 -3.94
C ASN A 140 -18.51 -14.08 -3.03
N LEU A 141 -17.23 -13.83 -3.33
CA LEU A 141 -16.42 -12.87 -2.56
C LEU A 141 -16.79 -11.46 -2.97
N SER A 142 -17.09 -10.61 -1.99
CA SER A 142 -17.45 -9.22 -2.20
C SER A 142 -16.36 -8.28 -1.66
N PRO A 143 -15.99 -7.22 -2.43
CA PRO A 143 -15.29 -6.06 -1.92
C PRO A 143 -16.25 -4.95 -1.43
N ASP A 144 -17.56 -5.12 -1.59
CA ASP A 144 -18.57 -4.12 -1.22
C ASP A 144 -18.95 -4.17 0.26
N SER A 145 -19.38 -3.00 0.76
CA SER A 145 -19.93 -2.84 2.12
C SER A 145 -18.99 -3.36 3.22
N LEU A 146 -17.69 -3.13 3.05
CA LEU A 146 -16.69 -3.45 4.07
C LEU A 146 -16.95 -2.60 5.31
N PRO A 147 -17.00 -3.21 6.50
CA PRO A 147 -17.01 -2.45 7.74
C PRO A 147 -15.79 -1.53 7.82
N ASP A 148 -15.95 -0.34 8.40
CA ASP A 148 -14.88 0.67 8.50
C ASP A 148 -13.62 0.11 9.18
N ASP A 149 -13.79 -0.82 10.12
CA ASP A 149 -12.70 -1.44 10.84
C ASP A 149 -11.91 -2.49 10.03
N PHE A 150 -12.30 -2.74 8.79
CA PHE A 150 -11.54 -3.49 7.78
C PHE A 150 -10.72 -2.54 6.89
N LEU A 151 -10.87 -1.22 7.04
CA LEU A 151 -10.18 -0.22 6.24
C LEU A 151 -9.03 0.40 7.03
N PHE A 152 -7.98 0.83 6.32
CA PHE A 152 -6.96 1.67 6.91
C PHE A 152 -7.52 3.07 7.08
N ASP A 153 -7.82 3.43 8.32
CA ASP A 153 -8.40 4.71 8.71
C ASP A 153 -7.52 5.91 8.28
N ASN A 154 -8.12 6.82 7.50
CA ASN A 154 -7.47 8.05 7.01
C ASN A 154 -7.08 9.01 8.15
N GLN A 155 -7.92 9.16 9.17
CA GLN A 155 -7.66 10.08 10.28
C GLN A 155 -6.48 9.59 11.11
N ILE A 156 -6.43 8.29 11.44
CA ILE A 156 -5.28 7.71 12.16
C ILE A 156 -3.99 7.94 11.36
N VAL A 157 -4.05 7.76 10.05
CA VAL A 157 -2.90 7.99 9.18
C VAL A 157 -2.50 9.46 9.15
N ILE A 158 -3.44 10.39 9.00
CA ILE A 158 -3.18 11.84 9.01
C ILE A 158 -2.63 12.29 10.37
N ASP A 159 -3.14 11.76 11.47
CA ASP A 159 -2.66 12.08 12.82
C ASP A 159 -1.20 11.65 12.98
N VAL A 160 -0.81 10.49 12.42
CA VAL A 160 0.60 10.09 12.38
C VAL A 160 1.42 11.05 11.53
N LEU A 161 0.92 11.47 10.36
CA LEU A 161 1.62 12.40 9.47
C LEU A 161 1.83 13.80 10.07
N THR A 162 0.93 14.24 10.96
CA THR A 162 0.95 15.58 11.56
C THR A 162 1.67 15.65 12.91
N ASN A 163 1.83 14.52 13.60
CA ASN A 163 2.53 14.42 14.89
C ASN A 163 3.95 13.84 14.78
N SER A 164 4.49 13.70 13.56
CA SER A 164 5.86 13.22 13.27
C SER A 164 6.87 14.35 13.20
#